data_AF-G2FI34-F1
#
_entry.id   AF-G2FI34-F1
#
_cell.length_a   1.000
_cell.length_b   1.000
_cell.length_c   1.000
_cell.angle_alpha   90.00
_cell.angle_beta   90.00
_cell.angle_gamma   90.00
#
_symmetry.space_group_name_H-M   'P 1'
#
loop_
_entity.id
_entity.type
_entity.pdbx_description
1 polymer ?
#
loop_
_entity_poly.entity_id
_entity_poly.type
_entity_poly.pdbx_seq_one_letter_code
_entity_poly.pdbx_strand_id
1 'polypeptide(L)'
;MYILSAFNKGADGVLVSGCHPGDCHYMEGNFLSRRKLYLVRNLLQFIGLESDRFRMSWVSAAEGAKFAEVVEEFVSDLRTLGPQNRLAAQRRTNAAGAEGAEAVRTLKATKAKR
;
A
#
# COMPACT_ATOMS: atom_id res chain seq x y z
N MET A 1 3.13 -6.52 11.66
CA MET A 1 4.00 -5.80 10.70
C MET A 1 3.13 -4.95 9.77
N TYR A 2 3.24 -3.62 9.84
CA TYR A 2 2.25 -2.69 9.24
C TYR A 2 2.24 -2.65 7.70
N ILE A 3 3.41 -2.69 7.06
CA ILE A 3 3.53 -2.57 5.59
C ILE A 3 2.84 -3.73 4.87
N LEU A 4 3.15 -4.98 5.24
CA LEU A 4 2.48 -6.15 4.69
C LEU A 4 0.98 -6.17 5.02
N SER A 5 0.59 -5.70 6.21
CA SER A 5 -0.82 -5.59 6.58
C SER A 5 -1.57 -4.61 5.68
N ALA A 6 -0.96 -3.47 5.33
CA ALA A 6 -1.55 -2.50 4.41
C ALA A 6 -1.78 -3.11 3.01
N PHE A 7 -0.76 -3.78 2.44
CA PHE A 7 -0.93 -4.49 1.18
C PHE A 7 -2.00 -5.58 1.26
N ASN A 8 -2.05 -6.33 2.37
CA ASN A 8 -3.06 -7.37 2.59
C ASN A 8 -4.50 -6.83 2.62
N LYS A 9 -4.66 -5.59 3.10
CA LYS A 9 -5.92 -4.85 3.12
C LYS A 9 -6.25 -4.17 1.77
N GLY A 10 -5.37 -4.31 0.77
CA GLY A 10 -5.60 -3.81 -0.58
C GLY A 10 -5.01 -2.44 -0.89
N ALA A 11 -4.01 -1.98 -0.12
CA ALA A 11 -3.27 -0.77 -0.48
C ALA A 11 -2.51 -0.98 -1.80
N ASP A 12 -2.63 -0.03 -2.73
CA ASP A 12 -1.92 -0.07 -4.02
C ASP A 12 -0.45 0.30 -3.89
N GLY A 13 -0.11 1.07 -2.85
CA GLY A 13 1.25 1.41 -2.44
C GLY A 13 1.33 1.86 -0.98
N VAL A 14 2.53 1.83 -0.41
CA VAL A 14 2.84 2.26 0.97
C VAL A 14 4.03 3.22 0.96
N LEU A 15 3.80 4.45 1.42
CA LEU A 15 4.83 5.46 1.67
C LEU A 15 5.14 5.49 3.17
N VAL A 16 6.42 5.42 3.53
CA VAL A 16 6.91 5.65 4.90
C VAL A 16 7.79 6.90 4.89
N SER A 17 7.40 7.92 5.66
CA SER A 17 8.16 9.16 5.79
C SER A 17 8.63 9.35 7.24
N GLY A 18 9.79 9.98 7.42
CA GLY A 18 10.32 10.32 8.73
C GLY A 18 11.30 11.49 8.69
N CYS A 19 11.85 11.84 9.84
CA CYS A 19 12.86 12.89 9.99
C CYS A 19 14.13 12.58 9.18
N HIS A 20 14.82 13.63 8.74
CA HIS A 20 16.14 13.51 8.11
C HIS A 20 17.13 12.70 8.96
N PRO A 21 18.00 11.88 8.35
CA PRO A 21 19.09 11.23 9.06
C PRO A 21 19.91 12.24 9.87
N GLY A 22 20.04 12.04 11.17
CA GLY A 22 20.66 13.00 12.10
C GLY A 22 19.68 13.89 12.86
N ASP A 23 18.49 14.15 12.31
CA ASP A 23 17.47 15.03 12.90
C ASP A 23 16.34 14.24 13.58
N CYS A 24 16.59 12.97 13.91
CA CYS A 24 15.57 12.18 14.58
C CYS A 24 15.34 12.73 15.98
N HIS A 25 14.08 13.06 16.30
CA HIS A 25 13.70 13.49 17.65
C HIS A 25 14.08 12.47 18.73
N TYR A 26 14.10 11.18 18.37
CA TYR A 26 14.50 10.07 19.23
C TYR A 26 15.92 9.57 18.94
N MET A 27 16.79 10.47 18.47
CA MET A 27 18.22 10.27 18.15
C MET A 27 18.49 9.29 17.01
N GLU A 28 18.14 8.01 17.17
CA GLU A 28 18.55 6.94 16.25
C GLU A 28 17.39 6.21 15.56
N GLY A 29 16.15 6.57 15.89
CA GLY A 29 14.94 5.85 15.43
C GLY A 29 14.84 5.74 13.91
N ASN A 30 15.23 6.78 13.17
CA ASN A 30 15.21 6.75 11.70
C ASN A 30 16.32 5.88 11.10
N PHE A 31 17.51 5.78 11.72
CA PHE A 31 18.57 4.89 11.24
C PHE A 31 18.19 3.42 11.38
N LEU A 32 17.61 3.05 12.53
CA LEU A 32 17.07 1.70 12.75
C LEU A 32 15.95 1.39 11.76
N SER A 33 15.06 2.35 11.55
CA SER A 33 13.96 2.21 10.59
C SER A 33 14.48 2.06 9.17
N ARG A 34 15.45 2.87 8.73
CA ARG A 34 16.07 2.78 7.39
C ARG A 34 16.59 1.39 7.08
N ARG A 35 17.28 0.75 8.04
CA ARG A 35 17.79 -0.63 7.89
C ARG A 35 16.64 -1.63 7.75
N LYS A 36 15.62 -1.54 8.60
CA LYS A 36 14.44 -2.43 8.55
C LYS A 36 13.67 -2.27 7.24
N LEU A 37 13.41 -1.04 6.84
CA LEU A 37 12.63 -0.72 5.65
C LEU A 37 13.38 -1.10 4.36
N TYR A 38 14.72 -1.04 4.36
CA TYR A 38 15.53 -1.61 3.26
C TYR A 38 15.32 -3.13 3.10
N LEU A 39 15.35 -3.89 4.21
CA LEU A 39 15.05 -5.33 4.16
C LEU A 39 13.62 -5.60 3.72
N VAL A 40 12.65 -4.78 4.15
CA VAL A 40 11.26 -4.90 3.71
C VAL A 40 11.14 -4.65 2.21
N ARG A 41 11.80 -3.64 1.65
CA ARG A 41 11.82 -3.39 0.20
C ARG A 41 12.31 -4.63 -0.56
N ASN A 42 13.44 -5.21 -0.13
CA ASN A 42 14.01 -6.38 -0.78
C ASN A 42 13.09 -7.59 -0.67
N LEU A 43 12.45 -7.80 0.49
CA LEU A 43 11.47 -8.86 0.67
C LEU A 43 10.26 -8.67 -0.26
N LEU A 44 9.72 -7.45 -0.36
CA LEU A 44 8.58 -7.15 -1.23
C LEU A 44 8.92 -7.43 -2.71
N GLN A 45 10.10 -7.03 -3.16
CA GLN A 45 10.59 -7.35 -4.50
C GLN A 45 10.74 -8.86 -4.72
N PHE A 46 11.32 -9.57 -3.74
CA PHE A 46 11.52 -11.01 -3.80
C PHE A 46 10.20 -11.78 -3.95
N ILE A 47 9.13 -11.36 -3.27
CA ILE A 47 7.79 -11.97 -3.40
C ILE A 47 7.03 -11.46 -4.64
N GLY A 48 7.69 -10.71 -5.52
CA GLY A 48 7.19 -10.25 -6.80
C GLY A 48 6.36 -8.96 -6.74
N LEU A 49 6.43 -8.16 -5.67
CA LEU A 49 5.82 -6.84 -5.68
C LEU A 49 6.71 -5.85 -6.45
N GLU A 50 6.09 -5.02 -7.28
CA GLU A 50 6.78 -3.95 -8.00
C GLU A 50 7.46 -3.00 -7.02
N SER A 51 8.71 -2.61 -7.31
CA SER A 51 9.55 -1.81 -6.41
C SER A 51 8.90 -0.50 -5.99
N ASP A 52 8.16 0.11 -6.92
CA ASP A 52 7.67 1.48 -6.77
C ASP A 52 6.39 1.51 -5.95
N ARG A 53 5.84 0.35 -5.57
CA ARG A 53 4.72 0.26 -4.62
C ARG A 53 5.14 0.53 -3.18
N PHE A 54 6.43 0.56 -2.86
CA PHE A 54 6.92 0.89 -1.53
C PHE A 54 8.02 1.95 -1.58
N ARG A 55 7.80 3.08 -0.92
CA ARG A 55 8.74 4.21 -0.90
C ARG A 55 9.06 4.62 0.52
N MET A 56 10.32 4.97 0.74
CA MET A 56 10.78 5.67 1.94
C MET A 56 11.12 7.11 1.58
N SER A 57 10.75 8.06 2.42
CA SER A 57 11.12 9.47 2.25
C SER A 57 11.59 10.09 3.57
N TRP A 58 12.36 11.16 3.46
CA TRP A 58 12.87 11.92 4.59
C TRP A 58 12.47 13.38 4.43
N VAL A 59 11.52 13.81 5.26
CA VAL A 59 10.89 15.13 5.18
C VAL A 59 10.73 15.67 6.59
N SER A 60 11.29 16.84 6.85
CA SER A 60 11.15 17.56 8.12
C SER A 60 9.77 18.22 8.24
N ALA A 61 9.43 18.64 9.46
CA ALA A 61 8.15 19.31 9.73
C ALA A 61 7.97 20.64 8.99
N ALA A 62 9.07 21.29 8.57
CA ALA A 62 9.04 22.57 7.84
C ALA A 62 8.96 22.40 6.31
N GLU A 63 9.14 21.18 5.78
CA GLU A 63 9.24 20.90 4.34
C GLU A 63 7.89 20.51 3.73
N GLY A 64 6.84 21.30 3.98
CA GLY A 64 5.48 21.01 3.49
C GLY A 64 5.38 20.89 1.97
N ALA A 65 6.02 21.80 1.22
CA ALA A 65 6.02 21.77 -0.25
C ALA A 65 6.67 20.50 -0.81
N LYS A 66 7.81 20.10 -0.24
CA LYS A 66 8.51 18.87 -0.60
C LYS A 66 7.69 17.63 -0.26
N PHE A 67 6.96 17.63 0.86
CA PHE A 67 6.07 16.51 1.18
C PHE A 67 4.98 16.35 0.12
N ALA A 68 4.40 17.45 -0.34
CA ALA A 68 3.39 17.44 -1.40
C ALA A 68 3.96 16.85 -2.71
N GLU A 69 5.15 17.29 -3.11
CA GLU A 69 5.86 16.76 -4.29
C GLU A 69 6.11 15.25 -4.17
N VAL A 70 6.65 14.79 -3.03
CA VAL A 70 6.91 13.36 -2.79
C VAL A 70 5.63 12.52 -2.90
N VAL A 71 4.52 13.02 -2.37
CA VAL A 71 3.22 12.32 -2.43
C VAL A 71 2.68 12.32 -3.86
N GLU A 72 2.77 13.44 -4.58
CA GLU A 72 2.29 13.57 -5.96
C GLU A 72 3.06 12.63 -6.90
N GLU A 73 4.39 12.62 -6.82
CA GLU A 73 5.24 11.69 -7.55
C GLU A 73 4.89 10.23 -7.22
N PHE A 74 4.77 9.91 -5.94
CA PHE A 74 4.44 8.55 -5.51
C PHE A 74 3.09 8.09 -6.05
N VAL A 75 2.07 8.94 -5.98
CA VAL A 75 0.74 8.63 -6.53
C VAL A 75 0.78 8.52 -8.05
N SER A 76 1.53 9.37 -8.74
CA SER A 76 1.72 9.29 -10.20
C SER A 76 2.30 7.93 -10.60
N ASP A 77 3.36 7.49 -9.93
CA ASP A 77 3.99 6.20 -10.20
C ASP A 77 3.01 5.04 -9.95
N LEU A 78 2.26 5.07 -8.85
CA LEU A 78 1.24 4.06 -8.56
C LEU A 78 0.13 4.01 -9.62
N ARG A 79 -0.27 5.16 -10.19
CA ARG A 79 -1.28 5.19 -11.25
C ARG A 79 -0.79 4.48 -12.51
N THR A 80 0.49 4.61 -12.85
CA THR A 80 1.06 3.89 -14.01
C THR A 80 1.09 2.38 -13.82
N LEU A 81 1.30 1.92 -12.57
CA LEU A 81 1.28 0.50 -12.21
C LEU A 81 -0.13 -0.09 -12.07
N GLY A 82 -1.14 0.76 -11.89
CA GLY A 82 -2.52 0.35 -11.65
C GLY A 82 -2.72 -0.40 -10.32
N PRO A 83 -3.94 -0.95 -10.11
CA PRO A 83 -4.32 -1.60 -8.86
C PRO A 83 -3.43 -2.79 -8.48
N GLN A 84 -3.07 -2.88 -7.21
CA GLN A 84 -2.33 -4.00 -6.65
C GLN A 84 -3.30 -5.15 -6.34
N ASN A 85 -3.11 -6.28 -7.02
CA ASN A 85 -3.94 -7.48 -6.81
C ASN A 85 -3.17 -8.67 -6.24
N ARG A 86 -1.84 -8.64 -6.23
CA ARG A 86 -0.99 -9.79 -5.83
C ARG A 86 -1.06 -10.09 -4.34
N LEU A 87 -1.18 -9.07 -3.48
CA LEU A 87 -1.14 -9.19 -2.02
C LEU A 87 -2.47 -8.80 -1.36
N ALA A 88 -3.43 -8.29 -2.10
CA ALA A 88 -4.72 -7.83 -1.60
C ALA A 88 -5.71 -8.97 -1.25
N ALA A 89 -5.43 -9.76 -0.20
CA ALA A 89 -6.30 -10.87 0.21
C ALA A 89 -7.74 -10.42 0.51
N GLN A 90 -7.92 -9.28 1.19
CA GLN A 90 -9.26 -8.78 1.54
C GLN A 90 -10.04 -8.28 0.31
N ARG A 91 -9.36 -7.77 -0.72
CA ARG A 91 -10.00 -7.35 -1.96
C ARG A 91 -10.52 -8.57 -2.74
N ARG A 92 -9.76 -9.68 -2.72
CA ARG A 92 -10.19 -10.96 -3.30
C ARG A 92 -11.37 -11.57 -2.57
N THR A 93 -11.38 -11.57 -1.24
CA THR A 93 -12.53 -12.07 -0.46
C THR A 93 -13.79 -11.24 -0.69
N ASN A 94 -13.63 -9.91 -0.77
CA ASN A 94 -14.77 -9.01 -1.00
C ASN A 94 -15.31 -9.12 -2.43
N ALA A 95 -14.45 -9.28 -3.43
CA ALA A 95 -14.87 -9.53 -4.82
C ALA A 95 -15.63 -10.86 -4.95
N ALA A 96 -15.09 -11.95 -4.40
CA ALA A 96 -15.77 -13.25 -4.40
C ALA A 96 -17.11 -13.21 -3.63
N GLY A 97 -17.18 -12.46 -2.53
CA GLY A 97 -18.43 -12.24 -1.79
C GLY A 97 -19.47 -11.44 -2.58
N ALA A 98 -19.04 -10.42 -3.33
CA ALA A 98 -19.91 -9.61 -4.18
C ALA A 98 -20.49 -10.42 -5.35
N GLU A 99 -19.65 -11.21 -6.04
CA GLU A 99 -20.08 -12.12 -7.11
C GLU A 99 -21.10 -13.15 -6.60
N GLY A 100 -20.85 -13.73 -5.42
CA GLY A 100 -21.79 -14.66 -4.78
C GLY A 100 -23.12 -14.00 -4.41
N ALA A 101 -23.10 -12.77 -3.90
CA ALA A 101 -24.31 -12.02 -3.58
C ALA A 101 -25.15 -11.66 -4.82
N GLU A 102 -24.48 -11.32 -5.93
CA GLU A 102 -25.14 -11.03 -7.21
C GLU A 102 -25.77 -12.28 -7.83
N ALA A 103 -25.05 -13.41 -7.83
CA ALA A 103 -25.59 -14.69 -8.29
C ALA A 103 -26.86 -15.11 -7.51
N VAL A 104 -26.85 -14.94 -6.17
CA VAL A 104 -28.02 -15.24 -5.32
C VAL A 104 -29.20 -14.31 -5.62
N ARG A 105 -28.96 -13.02 -5.92
CA ARG A 105 -30.03 -12.08 -6.31
C ARG A 105 -30.67 -12.46 -7.65
N THR A 106 -29.87 -12.82 -8.64
CA THR A 106 -30.35 -13.22 -9.98
C THR A 106 -31.17 -14.52 -9.92
N LEU A 107 -30.74 -15.49 -9.10
CA LEU A 107 -31.50 -16.72 -8.82
C LEU A 107 -32.83 -16.45 -8.14
N LYS A 108 -32.88 -15.54 -7.16
CA LYS A 108 -34.15 -15.15 -6.50
C LYS A 108 -35.09 -14.42 -7.47
N ALA A 109 -34.57 -13.53 -8.31
CA ALA A 109 -35.36 -12.78 -9.30
C ALA A 109 -35.96 -13.67 -10.41
N THR A 110 -35.24 -14.72 -10.81
CA THR A 110 -35.73 -15.72 -11.80
C THR A 110 -36.74 -16.68 -11.18
N LYS A 111 -36.60 -17.02 -9.90
CA LYS A 111 -37.57 -17.86 -9.18
C LYS A 111 -38.88 -17.14 -8.85
N ALA A 112 -38.86 -15.81 -8.70
CA ALA A 112 -40.03 -14.99 -8.43
C ALA A 112 -40.90 -14.67 -9.66
N LYS A 113 -40.45 -15.01 -10.87
CA LYS A 113 -41.18 -14.84 -12.14
C LYS A 113 -41.89 -16.13 -12.61
N ARG A 114 -41.85 -17.20 -11.81
CA ARG A 114 -42.57 -18.45 -12.05
C ARG A 114 -43.76 -18.58 -11.11
#